data_AF-A0A6L6X8U0-F1
#
_entry.id   AF-A0A6L6X8U0-F1
#
_cell.length_a   1.000
_cell.length_b   1.000
_cell.length_c   1.000
_cell.angle_alpha   90.00
_cell.angle_beta   90.00
_cell.angle_gamma   90.00
#
_symmetry.space_group_name_H-M   'P 1'
#
loop_
_entity.id
_entity.type
_entity.pdbx_description
1 polymer ?
#
loop_
_entity_poly.entity_id
_entity_poly.type
_entity_poly.pdbx_seq_one_letter_code
_entity_poly.pdbx_strand_id
1 'polypeptide(L)'
;MNSTHPESFVFSCLPAPPALDAPQVAGSRRLEYDAFCELALMPYLRFARVRLGDFFLALQVVHSTFVDLAKEWDRALNGPSAPAAAWELLQATMDRCRPSAPRRPTALSGPHDMIVLHCVLGCSIRSIAHLRGLETSEIAARLAFARRSARPTSPCRARHACLPTF
;
A
#
# COMPACT_ATOMS: atom_id res chain seq x y z
N MET A 1 37.19 -50.24 17.00
CA MET A 1 37.02 -48.78 16.99
C MET A 1 35.55 -48.47 17.26
N ASN A 2 35.31 -47.80 18.38
CA ASN A 2 34.02 -47.38 18.92
C ASN A 2 33.39 -46.25 18.09
N SER A 3 32.07 -46.29 17.91
CA SER A 3 31.10 -45.22 18.25
C SER A 3 29.69 -45.70 17.89
N THR A 4 28.86 -46.15 18.85
CA THR A 4 27.93 -45.35 19.70
C THR A 4 26.64 -44.91 18.98
N HIS A 5 25.62 -45.78 19.05
CA HIS A 5 24.19 -45.50 19.40
C HIS A 5 23.31 -44.58 18.49
N PRO A 6 21.97 -44.46 18.68
CA PRO A 6 20.93 -45.48 18.44
C PRO A 6 19.58 -44.86 17.93
N GLU A 7 19.09 -45.11 16.72
CA GLU A 7 17.76 -44.57 16.31
C GLU A 7 16.80 -45.68 15.88
N SER A 8 16.49 -46.55 16.86
CA SER A 8 15.18 -47.17 16.96
C SER A 8 14.44 -46.44 18.07
N PHE A 9 13.86 -45.28 17.76
CA PHE A 9 12.84 -44.68 18.59
C PHE A 9 11.72 -44.12 17.71
N VAL A 10 10.68 -44.94 17.58
CA VAL A 10 9.31 -44.48 17.76
C VAL A 10 8.89 -43.33 16.81
N PHE A 11 8.66 -43.66 15.54
CA PHE A 11 7.74 -42.93 14.67
C PHE A 11 6.28 -43.17 15.12
N SER A 12 6.01 -42.92 16.40
CA SER A 12 4.70 -43.07 17.04
C SER A 12 4.47 -41.88 17.95
N CYS A 13 4.05 -40.79 17.31
CA CYS A 13 3.12 -39.81 17.85
C CYS A 13 2.71 -38.87 16.70
N LEU A 14 2.17 -39.43 15.62
CA LEU A 14 1.28 -38.64 14.77
C LEU A 14 -0.08 -38.69 15.48
N PRO A 15 -0.57 -37.59 16.08
CA PRO A 15 -1.93 -37.58 16.57
C PRO A 15 -2.86 -37.85 15.38
N ALA A 16 -3.82 -38.77 15.57
CA ALA A 16 -4.85 -39.07 14.59
C ALA A 16 -5.41 -37.76 14.02
N PRO A 17 -5.66 -37.66 12.69
CA PRO A 17 -6.20 -36.44 12.12
C PRO A 17 -7.50 -36.10 12.87
N PRO A 18 -7.62 -34.93 13.53
CA PRO A 18 -8.90 -34.55 14.08
C PRO A 18 -9.86 -34.46 12.89
N ALA A 19 -11.01 -35.12 13.06
CA ALA A 19 -12.06 -35.22 12.08
C ALA A 19 -12.25 -33.90 11.32
N LEU A 20 -12.37 -34.02 10.00
CA LEU A 20 -12.70 -32.98 9.05
C LEU A 20 -14.05 -32.33 9.39
N ASP A 21 -14.13 -31.47 10.40
CA ASP A 21 -15.32 -30.64 10.68
C ASP A 21 -15.07 -29.47 11.67
N ALA A 22 -13.87 -28.87 11.68
CA ALA A 22 -13.57 -27.60 12.36
C ALA A 22 -12.97 -26.55 11.37
N PRO A 23 -13.17 -25.24 11.59
CA PRO A 23 -13.56 -24.31 10.54
C PRO A 23 -12.43 -24.02 9.54
N GLN A 24 -12.59 -24.55 8.32
CA GLN A 24 -11.80 -24.23 7.11
C GLN A 24 -11.69 -22.71 6.84
N VAL A 25 -12.58 -21.93 7.44
CA VAL A 25 -12.59 -20.47 7.44
C VAL A 25 -11.27 -19.88 7.96
N ALA A 26 -10.64 -20.46 8.99
CA ALA A 26 -9.37 -19.92 9.52
C ALA A 26 -8.19 -20.17 8.57
N GLY A 27 -8.20 -21.29 7.84
CA GLY A 27 -7.19 -21.64 6.83
C GLY A 27 -7.30 -20.78 5.57
N SER A 28 -8.52 -20.59 5.07
CA SER A 28 -8.78 -19.74 3.88
C SER A 28 -8.32 -18.31 4.10
N ARG A 29 -8.64 -17.72 5.27
CA ARG A 29 -8.28 -16.33 5.57
C ARG A 29 -6.77 -16.13 5.66
N ARG A 30 -6.02 -17.11 6.17
CA ARG A 30 -4.55 -17.06 6.20
C ARG A 30 -3.96 -17.12 4.79
N LEU A 31 -4.48 -17.98 3.92
CA LEU A 31 -4.08 -18.05 2.51
C LEU A 31 -4.37 -16.75 1.75
N GLU A 32 -5.54 -16.14 1.98
CA GLU A 32 -5.90 -14.86 1.38
C GLU A 32 -4.98 -13.73 1.83
N TYR A 33 -4.60 -13.71 3.11
CA TYR A 33 -3.62 -12.77 3.66
C TYR A 33 -2.25 -12.95 3.01
N ASP A 34 -1.75 -14.18 2.96
CA ASP A 34 -0.43 -14.49 2.38
C ASP A 34 -0.38 -14.08 0.90
N ALA A 35 -1.41 -14.43 0.13
CA ALA A 35 -1.55 -14.03 -1.27
C ALA A 35 -1.61 -12.50 -1.44
N PHE A 36 -2.32 -11.80 -0.55
CA PHE A 36 -2.35 -10.34 -0.54
C PHE A 36 -0.96 -9.75 -0.27
N CYS A 37 -0.23 -10.26 0.72
CA CYS A 37 1.11 -9.80 1.05
C CYS A 37 2.08 -9.96 -0.13
N GLU A 38 2.06 -11.11 -0.82
CA GLU A 38 2.89 -11.34 -2.00
C GLU A 38 2.62 -10.32 -3.12
N LEU A 39 1.35 -10.03 -3.40
CA LEU A 39 0.95 -9.08 -4.44
C LEU A 39 1.24 -7.62 -4.05
N ALA A 40 1.07 -7.26 -2.78
CA ALA A 40 1.15 -5.89 -2.29
C ALA A 40 2.57 -5.44 -1.95
N LEU A 41 3.47 -6.36 -1.59
CA LEU A 41 4.80 -6.03 -1.03
C LEU A 41 5.61 -5.09 -1.92
N MET A 42 5.83 -5.47 -3.18
CA MET A 42 6.69 -4.69 -4.08
C MET A 42 6.10 -3.32 -4.45
N PRO A 43 4.82 -3.20 -4.81
CA PRO A 43 4.21 -1.88 -5.05
C PRO A 43 4.25 -0.96 -3.83
N TYR A 44 3.95 -1.49 -2.64
CA TYR A 44 3.95 -0.69 -1.41
C TYR A 44 5.37 -0.24 -1.04
N LEU A 45 6.37 -1.11 -1.21
CA LEU A 45 7.76 -0.77 -0.98
C LEU A 45 8.27 0.34 -1.91
N ARG A 46 7.96 0.26 -3.21
CA ARG A 46 8.33 1.32 -4.16
C ARG A 46 7.69 2.65 -3.80
N PHE A 47 6.41 2.63 -3.42
CA PHE A 47 5.71 3.83 -2.98
C PHE A 47 6.31 4.44 -1.72
N ALA A 48 6.50 3.63 -0.67
CA ALA A 48 7.09 4.07 0.59
C ALA A 48 8.51 4.62 0.38
N ARG A 49 9.33 3.98 -0.46
CA ARG A 49 10.67 4.46 -0.80
C ARG A 49 10.66 5.83 -1.46
N VAL A 50 9.76 6.08 -2.42
CA VAL A 50 9.63 7.40 -3.05
C VAL A 50 9.22 8.48 -2.04
N ARG A 51 8.41 8.12 -1.05
CA ARG A 51 7.87 9.07 -0.04
C ARG A 51 8.82 9.36 1.11
N LEU A 52 9.65 8.39 1.48
CA LEU A 52 10.56 8.44 2.62
C LEU A 52 12.01 8.73 2.21
N GLY A 53 12.39 8.42 0.97
CA GLY A 53 13.75 8.58 0.47
C GLY A 53 14.74 7.51 0.97
N ASP A 54 14.34 6.68 1.92
CA ASP A 54 15.17 5.62 2.53
C ASP A 54 14.53 4.24 2.31
N PHE A 55 15.35 3.29 1.86
CA PHE A 55 14.91 1.92 1.57
C PHE A 55 14.62 1.09 2.83
N PHE A 56 15.48 1.17 3.85
CA PHE A 56 15.31 0.41 5.09
C PHE A 56 14.11 0.92 5.88
N LEU A 57 13.95 2.25 5.95
CA LEU A 57 12.78 2.85 6.57
C LEU A 57 11.50 2.47 5.82
N ALA A 58 11.53 2.47 4.48
CA ALA A 58 10.40 2.03 3.67
C ALA A 58 10.04 0.55 3.91
N LEU A 59 11.04 -0.33 3.98
CA LEU A 59 10.82 -1.76 4.26
C LEU A 59 10.21 -1.97 5.65
N GLN A 60 10.74 -1.26 6.66
CA GLN A 60 10.21 -1.32 8.02
C GLN A 60 8.76 -0.86 8.08
N VAL A 61 8.43 0.25 7.43
CA VAL A 61 7.06 0.78 7.39
C VAL A 61 6.09 -0.20 6.73
N VAL A 62 6.47 -0.79 5.59
CA VAL A 62 5.60 -1.78 4.90
C VAL A 62 5.42 -3.02 5.75
N HIS A 63 6.48 -3.52 6.38
CA HIS A 63 6.38 -4.70 7.24
C HIS A 63 5.50 -4.43 8.48
N SER A 64 5.68 -3.29 9.15
CA SER A 64 4.80 -2.88 10.26
C SER A 64 3.34 -2.76 9.83
N THR A 65 3.10 -2.24 8.62
CA THR A 65 1.75 -2.16 8.04
C THR A 65 1.12 -3.54 7.88
N PHE A 66 1.86 -4.52 7.37
CA PHE A 66 1.35 -5.89 7.21
C PHE A 66 1.12 -6.60 8.55
N VAL A 67 1.97 -6.34 9.55
CA VAL A 67 1.78 -6.84 10.92
C VAL A 67 0.52 -6.26 11.55
N ASP A 68 0.26 -4.96 11.35
CA ASP A 68 -0.95 -4.33 11.86
C ASP A 68 -2.20 -4.79 11.11
N LEU A 69 -2.10 -4.93 9.78
CA LEU A 69 -3.18 -5.47 8.94
C LEU A 69 -3.54 -6.91 9.31
N ALA A 70 -2.56 -7.75 9.66
CA ALA A 70 -2.80 -9.13 10.08
C ALA A 70 -3.72 -9.21 11.32
N LYS A 71 -3.61 -8.23 12.23
CA LYS A 71 -4.43 -8.18 13.45
C LYS A 71 -5.90 -7.82 13.16
N GLU A 72 -6.14 -7.11 12.07
CA GLU A 72 -7.48 -6.69 11.65
C GLU A 72 -7.97 -7.36 10.35
N TRP A 73 -7.26 -8.41 9.88
CA TRP A 73 -7.52 -9.02 8.59
C TRP A 73 -8.96 -9.50 8.42
N ASP A 74 -9.50 -10.12 9.47
CA ASP A 74 -10.90 -10.53 9.50
C ASP A 74 -11.85 -9.35 9.29
N ARG A 75 -11.57 -8.21 9.91
CA ARG A 75 -12.37 -6.99 9.76
C ARG A 75 -12.23 -6.40 8.36
N ALA A 76 -11.04 -6.47 7.79
CA ALA A 76 -10.73 -5.99 6.44
C ALA A 76 -11.49 -6.80 5.37
N LEU A 77 -11.58 -8.12 5.52
CA LEU A 77 -12.35 -9.01 4.64
C LEU A 77 -13.88 -8.84 4.78
N ASN A 78 -14.36 -8.54 5.98
CA ASN A 78 -15.79 -8.24 6.21
C ASN A 78 -16.15 -6.79 5.91
N GLY A 79 -15.16 -5.96 5.56
CA GLY A 79 -15.31 -4.55 5.26
C GLY A 79 -15.35 -4.25 3.76
N PRO A 80 -15.16 -2.97 3.36
CA PRO A 80 -15.30 -2.55 1.97
C PRO A 80 -14.18 -3.06 1.05
N SER A 81 -12.93 -3.18 1.54
CA SER A 81 -11.80 -3.74 0.76
C SER A 81 -10.55 -3.89 1.64
N ALA A 82 -9.92 -5.06 1.63
CA ALA A 82 -8.64 -5.31 2.30
C ALA A 82 -7.48 -4.39 1.83
N PRO A 83 -7.29 -4.17 0.51
CA PRO A 83 -6.32 -3.19 0.02
C PRO A 83 -6.56 -1.76 0.53
N ALA A 84 -7.81 -1.33 0.74
CA ALA A 84 -8.10 0.00 1.25
C ALA A 84 -7.63 0.15 2.71
N ALA A 85 -7.92 -0.83 3.56
CA ALA A 85 -7.45 -0.86 4.95
C ALA A 85 -5.91 -0.86 5.02
N ALA A 86 -5.27 -1.71 4.22
CA ALA A 86 -3.82 -1.78 4.12
C ALA A 86 -3.19 -0.44 3.70
N TRP A 87 -3.81 0.27 2.75
CA TRP A 87 -3.35 1.56 2.30
C TRP A 87 -3.45 2.64 3.39
N GLU A 88 -4.56 2.68 4.15
CA GLU A 88 -4.73 3.61 5.26
C GLU A 88 -3.69 3.38 6.36
N LEU A 89 -3.45 2.13 6.74
CA LEU A 89 -2.41 1.75 7.69
C LEU A 89 -1.02 2.15 7.20
N LEU A 90 -0.73 1.98 5.90
CA LEU A 90 0.55 2.38 5.31
C LEU A 90 0.77 3.89 5.46
N GLN A 91 -0.23 4.69 5.10
CA GLN A 91 -0.15 6.16 5.22
C GLN A 91 0.00 6.61 6.67
N ALA A 92 -0.78 6.04 7.59
CA ALA A 92 -0.67 6.34 9.00
C ALA A 92 0.73 5.99 9.55
N THR A 93 1.31 4.88 9.11
CA THR A 93 2.66 4.45 9.53
C THR A 93 3.75 5.36 8.95
N MET A 94 3.65 5.75 7.68
CA MET A 94 4.57 6.72 7.08
C MET A 94 4.50 8.09 7.77
N ASP A 95 3.31 8.56 8.12
CA ASP A 95 3.11 9.84 8.81
C ASP A 95 3.71 9.82 10.23
N ARG A 96 3.70 8.66 10.91
CA ARG A 96 4.40 8.47 12.19
C ARG A 96 5.93 8.48 12.06
N CYS A 97 6.47 7.94 10.96
CA CYS A 97 7.91 7.86 10.73
C CYS A 97 8.52 9.16 10.19
N ARG A 98 7.70 10.11 9.70
CA ARG A 98 8.21 11.43 9.31
C ARG A 98 8.51 12.26 10.56
N PRO A 99 9.75 12.78 10.72
CA PRO A 99 10.07 13.64 11.84
C PRO A 99 9.16 14.87 11.83
N SER A 100 8.66 15.22 13.02
CA SER A 100 7.71 16.30 13.28
C SER A 100 8.31 17.67 13.02
N ALA A 101 8.61 18.00 11.76
CA ALA A 101 8.72 19.38 11.32
C ALA A 101 7.32 20.04 11.45
N PRO A 102 7.23 21.36 11.74
CA PRO A 102 5.95 22.05 11.80
C PRO A 102 5.18 21.73 10.53
N ARG A 103 4.04 21.06 10.70
CA ARG A 103 3.13 20.67 9.62
C ARG A 103 2.78 21.95 8.86
N ARG A 104 3.49 22.21 7.75
CA ARG A 104 2.77 22.79 6.62
C ARG A 104 1.65 21.81 6.36
N PRO A 105 0.37 22.23 6.36
CA PRO A 105 -0.68 21.35 5.93
C PRO A 105 -0.33 20.95 4.51
N THR A 106 0.27 19.77 4.35
CA THR A 106 0.21 19.07 3.08
C THR A 106 -1.25 18.70 2.97
N ALA A 107 -2.05 19.63 2.43
CA ALA A 107 -3.36 19.40 1.84
C ALA A 107 -3.22 18.49 0.59
N LEU A 108 -2.31 17.52 0.64
CA LEU A 108 -1.88 16.60 -0.40
C LEU A 108 -2.18 15.15 0.01
N SER A 109 -3.10 14.95 0.95
CA SER A 109 -3.66 13.64 1.25
C SER A 109 -4.76 13.34 0.23
N GLY A 110 -4.61 12.26 -0.54
CA GLY A 110 -5.57 11.80 -1.55
C GLY A 110 -5.00 11.76 -2.97
N PRO A 111 -5.17 12.82 -3.79
CA PRO A 111 -4.87 12.78 -5.23
C PRO A 111 -3.37 12.75 -5.57
N HIS A 112 -2.48 13.21 -4.69
CA HIS A 112 -1.04 13.21 -4.95
C HIS A 112 -0.43 11.81 -4.95
N ASP A 113 -0.94 10.89 -4.13
CA ASP A 113 -0.44 9.52 -4.13
C ASP A 113 -0.77 8.81 -5.45
N MET A 114 -1.94 9.09 -6.02
CA MET A 114 -2.32 8.57 -7.34
C MET A 114 -1.41 9.09 -8.44
N ILE A 115 -0.97 10.35 -8.36
CA ILE A 115 0.01 10.94 -9.28
C ILE A 115 1.38 10.27 -9.10
N VAL A 116 1.83 10.05 -7.86
CA VAL A 116 3.10 9.36 -7.60
C VAL A 116 3.04 7.92 -8.14
N LEU A 117 1.98 7.18 -7.84
CA LEU A 117 1.81 5.82 -8.34
C LEU A 117 1.75 5.77 -9.88
N HIS A 118 0.97 6.67 -10.50
CA HIS A 118 0.77 6.63 -11.96
C HIS A 118 1.92 7.24 -12.74
N CYS A 119 2.34 8.46 -12.40
CA CYS A 119 3.28 9.24 -13.17
C CYS A 119 4.74 8.99 -12.77
N VAL A 120 5.02 8.71 -11.49
CA VAL A 120 6.40 8.51 -11.00
C VAL A 120 6.77 7.02 -11.01
N LEU A 121 5.84 6.15 -10.60
CA LEU A 121 6.08 4.70 -10.54
C LEU A 121 5.58 3.94 -11.78
N GLY A 122 4.90 4.61 -12.70
CA GLY A 122 4.41 4.02 -13.94
C GLY A 122 3.30 2.97 -13.75
N CYS A 123 2.65 2.93 -12.58
CA CYS A 123 1.59 1.97 -12.32
C CYS A 123 0.38 2.24 -13.22
N SER A 124 -0.21 1.18 -13.78
CA SER A 124 -1.46 1.29 -14.53
C SER A 124 -2.62 1.68 -13.60
N ILE A 125 -3.65 2.34 -14.15
CA ILE A 125 -4.86 2.73 -13.39
C ILE A 125 -5.48 1.52 -12.68
N ARG A 126 -5.52 0.36 -13.35
CA ARG A 126 -6.02 -0.90 -12.79
C ARG A 126 -5.16 -1.39 -11.61
N SER A 127 -3.84 -1.26 -11.71
CA SER A 127 -2.93 -1.61 -10.61
C SER A 127 -3.14 -0.67 -9.41
N ILE A 128 -3.32 0.63 -9.65
CA ILE A 128 -3.60 1.62 -8.59
C ILE A 128 -4.94 1.34 -7.92
N ALA A 129 -5.97 0.97 -8.70
CA ALA A 129 -7.29 0.58 -8.20
C ALA A 129 -7.20 -0.59 -7.23
N HIS A 130 -6.51 -1.64 -7.67
CA HIS A 130 -6.28 -2.81 -6.85
C HIS A 130 -5.50 -2.50 -5.56
N LEU A 131 -4.44 -1.68 -5.66
CA LEU A 131 -3.60 -1.33 -4.50
C LEU A 131 -4.29 -0.42 -3.49
N ARG A 132 -5.19 0.44 -3.95
CA ARG A 132 -5.92 1.42 -3.14
C ARG A 132 -7.27 0.90 -2.64
N GLY A 133 -7.75 -0.22 -3.18
CA GLY A 133 -9.13 -0.69 -2.96
C GLY A 133 -10.18 0.28 -3.49
N LEU A 134 -9.87 1.01 -4.57
CA LEU A 134 -10.75 2.00 -5.20
C LEU A 134 -11.18 1.55 -6.59
N GLU A 135 -12.30 2.09 -7.07
CA GLU A 135 -12.76 1.85 -8.43
C GLU A 135 -11.85 2.53 -9.47
N THR A 136 -11.67 1.87 -10.62
CA THR A 136 -10.84 2.39 -11.72
C THR A 136 -11.35 3.73 -12.25
N SER A 137 -12.68 3.91 -12.26
CA SER A 137 -13.35 5.16 -12.65
C SER A 137 -13.04 6.31 -11.70
N GLU A 138 -12.97 6.03 -10.39
CA GLU A 138 -12.61 7.03 -9.38
C GLU A 138 -11.16 7.52 -9.56
N ILE A 139 -10.23 6.61 -9.83
CA ILE A 139 -8.83 6.96 -10.10
C ILE A 139 -8.70 7.75 -11.40
N ALA A 140 -9.38 7.33 -12.47
CA ALA A 140 -9.38 8.05 -13.74
C ALA A 140 -9.92 9.48 -13.58
N ALA A 141 -11.03 9.63 -12.85
CA ALA A 141 -11.64 10.93 -12.57
C ALA A 141 -10.70 11.84 -11.76
N ARG A 142 -10.06 11.32 -10.71
CA ARG A 142 -9.09 12.08 -9.89
C ARG A 142 -7.85 12.47 -10.68
N LEU A 143 -7.29 11.58 -11.51
CA LEU A 143 -6.15 11.89 -12.38
C LEU A 143 -6.53 12.96 -13.42
N ALA A 144 -7.71 12.86 -14.02
CA ALA A 144 -8.21 13.86 -14.97
C ALA A 144 -8.44 15.22 -14.31
N PHE A 145 -8.94 15.25 -13.07
CA PHE A 145 -9.07 16.47 -12.29
C PHE A 145 -7.69 17.09 -11.98
N ALA A 146 -6.75 16.30 -11.46
CA ALA A 146 -5.40 16.76 -11.14
C ALA A 146 -4.64 17.32 -12.36
N ARG A 147 -4.77 16.68 -13.53
CA ARG A 147 -4.19 17.19 -14.78
C ARG A 147 -4.81 18.50 -15.23
N ARG A 148 -6.12 18.69 -15.03
CA ARG A 148 -6.82 19.95 -15.35
C ARG A 148 -6.38 21.09 -14.42
N SER A 149 -6.21 20.82 -13.13
CA SER A 149 -5.72 21.82 -12.16
C SER A 149 -4.23 22.12 -12.31
N ALA A 150 -3.43 21.17 -12.82
CA ALA A 150 -2.01 21.37 -13.10
C ALA A 150 -1.74 22.06 -14.45
N ARG A 151 -2.74 22.14 -15.33
CA ARG A 151 -2.64 22.95 -16.55
C ARG A 151 -2.57 24.41 -16.10
N PRO A 152 -1.49 25.15 -16.40
CA PRO A 152 -1.37 26.52 -15.93
C PRO A 152 -2.57 27.31 -16.44
N THR A 153 -3.34 27.88 -15.52
CA THR A 153 -4.22 29.01 -15.81
C THR A 153 -3.31 30.15 -16.25
N SER A 154 -3.05 30.21 -17.54
CA SER A 154 -2.51 31.40 -18.18
C SER A 154 -3.25 31.59 -19.49
N PRO A 155 -4.18 32.53 -19.47
CA PRO A 155 -4.17 33.53 -20.51
C PRO A 155 -4.10 34.91 -19.86
N CYS A 156 -2.98 35.26 -19.22
CA CYS A 156 -2.61 36.66 -19.08
C CYS A 156 -1.69 37.04 -20.24
N ARG A 157 -2.24 37.09 -21.45
CA ARG A 157 -1.61 37.79 -22.58
C ARG A 157 -2.51 38.93 -23.01
N ALA A 158 -2.53 39.97 -22.19
CA ALA A 158 -2.96 41.32 -22.56
C ALA A 158 -2.05 42.34 -21.87
N ARG A 159 -0.75 42.29 -22.18
CA ARG A 159 0.13 43.47 -22.09
C ARG A 159 0.42 43.94 -23.50
N HIS A 160 -0.58 44.56 -24.12
CA HIS A 160 -0.39 45.54 -25.19
C HIS A 160 -1.48 46.60 -25.06
N ALA A 161 -1.16 47.63 -24.28
CA ALA A 161 -1.69 48.99 -24.43
C ALA A 161 -0.56 49.91 -23.91
N CYS A 162 0.18 50.53 -24.83
CA CYS A 162 0.21 51.98 -25.05
C CYS A 162 0.92 52.74 -23.89
N LEU A 163 2.17 53.20 -24.01
CA LEU A 163 2.66 54.45 -24.67
C LEU A 163 4.15 54.69 -24.24
N PRO A 164 4.91 55.72 -24.71
CA PRO A 164 4.56 56.80 -25.63
C PRO A 164 5.48 56.94 -26.87
N THR A 165 4.95 57.65 -27.86
CA THR A 165 5.64 58.27 -29.00
C THR A 165 6.62 59.33 -28.48
N PHE A 166 7.87 59.29 -28.93
CA PHE A 166 8.83 60.40 -28.83
C PHE A 166 8.59 61.42 -29.94
#